data_AF-A0A2V5M7R5-F1
#
_entry.id   AF-A0A2V5M7R5-F1
#
_cell.length_a   1.000
_cell.length_b   1.000
_cell.length_c   1.000
_cell.angle_alpha   90.00
_cell.angle_beta   90.00
_cell.angle_gamma   90.00
#
_symmetry.space_group_name_H-M   'P 1'
#
loop_
_entity.id
_entity.type
_entity.pdbx_description
1 polymer ?
#
loop_
_entity_poly.entity_id
_entity_poly.type
_entity_poly.pdbx_seq_one_letter_code
_entity_poly.pdbx_strand_id
1 'polypeptide(L)' 'MRELDVRAQDFDLRMTLNSGQVFHWEKVGAGFCGAIGDRAAYVEQRGNSLRAKVEDG' A
#
# COMPACT_ATOMS: atom_id res chain seq x y z
N MET A 1 -4.18 15.22 0.13
CA MET A 1 -3.73 13.86 0.48
C MET A 1 -4.92 13.11 1.07
N ARG A 2 -5.36 12.03 0.44
CA ARG A 2 -6.47 11.20 0.90
C ARG A 2 -5.96 10.01 1.70
N GLU A 3 -6.55 9.78 2.86
CA GLU A 3 -6.26 8.61 3.71
C GLU A 3 -7.47 7.66 3.72
N LEU A 4 -7.19 6.36 3.64
CA LEU A 4 -8.18 5.29 3.68
C LEU A 4 -7.72 4.21 4.66
N ASP A 5 -8.65 3.68 5.44
CA ASP A 5 -8.45 2.49 6.26
C ASP A 5 -9.45 1.43 5.81
N VAL A 6 -8.94 0.28 5.39
CA VAL A 6 -9.74 -0.80 4.81
C VAL A 6 -9.49 -2.07 5.60
N ARG A 7 -10.57 -2.77 5.99
CA ARG A 7 -10.46 -4.09 6.59
C ARG A 7 -9.92 -5.09 5.57
N ALA A 8 -8.90 -5.82 5.95
CA ALA A 8 -8.18 -6.79 5.13
C ALA A 8 -7.85 -8.03 5.98
N GLN A 9 -8.88 -8.82 6.30
CA GLN A 9 -8.66 -10.15 6.88
C GLN A 9 -8.03 -11.05 5.83
N ASP A 10 -7.08 -11.88 6.26
CA ASP A 10 -6.37 -12.87 5.43
C ASP A 10 -5.60 -12.29 4.23
N PHE A 11 -5.27 -11.00 4.28
CA PHE A 11 -4.44 -10.33 3.29
C PHE A 11 -3.01 -10.18 3.83
N ASP A 12 -2.00 -10.41 2.99
CA ASP A 12 -0.60 -10.11 3.30
C ASP A 12 -0.03 -9.16 2.23
N LEU A 13 0.10 -7.89 2.62
CA LEU A 13 0.59 -6.82 1.77
C LEU A 13 1.99 -7.12 1.23
N ARG A 14 2.88 -7.72 2.04
CA ARG A 14 4.24 -8.01 1.62
C ARG A 14 4.24 -9.11 0.57
N MET A 15 3.45 -10.17 0.76
CA MET A 15 3.35 -11.25 -0.23
C MET A 15 2.74 -10.74 -1.53
N THR A 16 1.71 -9.89 -1.45
CA THR A 16 1.06 -9.32 -2.63
C THR A 16 1.99 -8.41 -3.43
N LEU A 17 2.74 -7.51 -2.78
CA LEU A 17 3.58 -6.56 -3.50
C LEU A 17 4.86 -7.21 -4.07
N ASN A 18 5.34 -8.31 -3.50
CA ASN A 18 6.56 -9.00 -3.95
C ASN A 18 6.30 -10.15 -4.93
N SER A 19 5.04 -10.47 -5.25
CA SER A 19 4.69 -11.60 -6.14
C SER A 19 4.99 -11.35 -7.62
N GLY A 20 5.57 -10.20 -7.97
CA GLY A 20 5.81 -9.78 -9.35
C GLY A 20 4.59 -9.20 -10.06
N GLN A 21 3.44 -9.13 -9.37
CA GLN A 21 2.18 -8.63 -9.93
C GLN A 21 2.04 -7.10 -9.87
N VAL A 22 3.01 -6.37 -9.30
CA VAL A 22 2.84 -4.93 -9.01
C VAL A 22 4.07 -4.10 -9.33
N PHE A 23 3.86 -3.03 -10.11
CA PHE A 23 4.89 -2.09 -10.54
C PHE A 23 5.45 -1.28 -9.35
N HIS A 24 6.79 -1.21 -9.24
CA HIS A 24 7.60 -0.29 -8.42
C HIS A 24 7.07 0.04 -7.01
N TRP A 25 7.02 -0.96 -6.12
CA TRP A 25 6.86 -0.73 -4.68
C TRP A 25 8.21 -0.83 -3.98
N GLU A 26 8.55 0.19 -3.21
CA GLU A 26 9.74 0.22 -2.36
C GLU A 26 9.32 0.15 -0.90
N LYS A 27 9.98 -0.71 -0.11
CA LYS A 27 9.70 -0.83 1.32
C LYS A 27 10.27 0.38 2.07
N VAL A 28 9.40 1.13 2.74
CA VAL A 28 9.78 2.31 3.55
C VAL A 28 9.14 2.20 4.93
N GLY A 29 9.98 2.03 5.96
CA GLY A 29 9.53 1.85 7.33
C GLY A 29 8.58 0.65 7.49
N ALA A 30 7.39 0.91 8.03
CA ALA A 30 6.36 -0.11 8.27
C ALA A 30 5.60 -0.52 7.00
N GLY A 31 5.61 0.31 5.95
CA GLY A 31 4.82 0.12 4.74
C GLY A 31 5.66 0.07 3.47
N PHE A 32 5.00 0.44 2.37
CA PHE A 32 5.58 0.49 1.04
C PHE A 32 5.15 1.78 0.35
N CYS A 33 6.08 2.42 -0.34
CA CYS A 33 5.82 3.54 -1.24
C CYS A 33 5.81 3.03 -2.68
N GLY A 34 4.91 3.56 -3.50
CA GLY A 34 4.83 3.25 -4.92
C GLY A 34 3.96 4.27 -5.64
N ALA A 35 3.58 3.94 -6.87
CA ALA A 35 2.65 4.75 -7.65
C ALA A 35 1.45 3.91 -8.10
N ILE A 36 0.26 4.49 -8.00
CA ILE A 36 -0.96 3.93 -8.60
C ILE A 36 -1.41 4.92 -9.67
N GLY A 37 -1.17 4.58 -10.94
CA GLY A 37 -1.25 5.54 -12.04
C GLY A 37 -0.14 6.58 -11.92
N ASP A 38 -0.51 7.86 -11.94
CA ASP A 38 0.36 9.02 -11.77
C ASP A 38 0.45 9.53 -10.32
N ARG A 39 -0.21 8.85 -9.37
CA ARG A 39 -0.34 9.29 -7.98
C ARG A 39 0.61 8.50 -7.08
N ALA A 40 1.40 9.21 -6.26
CA ALA A 40 2.18 8.56 -5.22
C ALA A 40 1.26 7.96 -4.15
N ALA A 41 1.58 6.74 -3.74
CA ALA A 41 0.82 5.99 -2.75
C ALA A 41 1.77 5.40 -1.69
N TYR A 42 1.35 5.50 -0.43
CA TYR A 42 1.95 4.77 0.69
C TYR A 42 0.91 3.81 1.26
N VAL A 43 1.26 2.53 1.40
CA VAL A 43 0.37 1.50 1.97
C VAL A 43 1.07 0.78 3.11
N GLU A 44 0.36 0.63 4.22
CA GLU A 44 0.85 -0.01 5.45
C GLU A 44 -0.20 -0.98 5.96
N GLN A 45 0.21 -2.20 6.27
CA GLN A 45 -0.67 -3.17 6.93
C GLN A 45 -0.54 -3.09 8.45
N ARG A 46 -1.68 -3.06 9.13
CA ARG A 46 -1.83 -2.94 10.59
C ARG A 46 -2.76 -4.05 11.08
N GLY A 47 -2.18 -5.21 11.37
CA GLY A 47 -2.97 -6.41 11.67
C GLY A 47 -3.88 -6.75 10.48
N ASN A 48 -5.19 -6.67 10.71
CA ASN A 48 -6.22 -7.01 9.73
C ASN A 48 -6.78 -5.77 9.00
N SER A 49 -5.99 -4.69 8.93
CA SER A 49 -6.34 -3.45 8.25
C SER A 49 -5.23 -3.00 7.31
N LEU A 50 -5.59 -2.34 6.22
CA LEU A 50 -4.67 -1.60 5.37
C LEU A 50 -4.94 -0.11 5.50
N ARG A 51 -3.90 0.64 5.86
CA ARG A 51 -3.91 2.09 5.76
C ARG A 51 -3.24 2.49 4.44
N ALA A 52 -3.96 3.22 3.61
CA ALA A 52 -3.45 3.78 2.37
C ALA A 52 -3.49 5.31 2.45
N LYS A 53 -2.40 5.95 2.05
CA LYS A 53 -2.35 7.39 1.79
C LYS A 53 -2.00 7.58 0.32
N VAL A 54 -2.80 8.37 -0.38
CA VAL A 54 -2.59 8.64 -1.80
C VAL A 54 -2.58 10.15 -1.98
N GLU A 55 -1.63 10.66 -2.77
CA GLU A 55 -1.65 12.06 -3.17
C GLU A 55 -2.93 12.36 -3.94
N ASP A 56 -3.51 13.54 -3.73
CA ASP A 56 -4.61 14.01 -4.57
C ASP A 56 -4.01 14.69 -5.79
N GLY A 57 -4.63 14.47 -6.94
CA GLY A 57 -4.26 15.14 -8.20
C GLY A 57 -4.84 16.54 -8.29
#